data_AF-A0A4P6HNM5-F1
#
_entry.id   AF-A0A4P6HNM5-F1
#
_cell.length_a   1.000
_cell.length_b   1.000
_cell.length_c   1.000
_cell.angle_alpha   90.00
_cell.angle_beta   90.00
_cell.angle_gamma   90.00
#
_symmetry.space_group_name_H-M   'P 1'
#
loop_
_entity.id
_entity.type
_entity.pdbx_description
1 polymer ?
#
loop_
_entity_poly.entity_id
_entity_poly.type
_entity_poly.pdbx_seq_one_letter_code
_entity_poly.pdbx_strand_id
1 'polypeptide(L)'
;MNLERAAMVGQKTEKELTAKGLAIKASGLRDSLRLSLLLTTPVEELNDERIASQALELAETVIGLRAVRAEIVAINKHLGS
;
A
#
# COMPACT_ATOMS: atom_id res chain seq x y z
N MET A 1 -18.98 28.31 8.29
CA MET A 1 -18.28 27.18 7.62
C MET A 1 -17.61 26.36 8.70
N ASN A 2 -18.03 25.11 8.92
CA ASN A 2 -17.54 24.30 10.07
C ASN A 2 -16.06 23.94 9.89
N LEU A 3 -15.20 24.57 10.69
CA LEU A 3 -13.74 24.36 10.70
C LEU A 3 -13.37 22.88 10.86
N GLU A 4 -14.13 22.14 11.67
CA GLU A 4 -13.99 20.70 11.87
C GLU A 4 -14.18 19.90 10.57
N ARG A 5 -15.18 20.26 9.77
CA ARG A 5 -15.43 19.62 8.48
C ARG A 5 -14.29 19.90 7.50
N ALA A 6 -13.76 21.12 7.49
CA ALA A 6 -12.62 21.48 6.66
C ALA A 6 -11.35 20.71 7.07
N ALA A 7 -11.09 20.57 8.37
CA ALA A 7 -9.97 19.79 8.89
C ALA A 7 -10.07 18.30 8.49
N MET A 8 -11.26 17.71 8.59
CA MET A 8 -11.50 16.31 8.20
C MET A 8 -11.30 16.08 6.69
N VAL A 9 -11.67 17.04 5.84
CA VAL A 9 -11.37 16.99 4.38
C VAL A 9 -9.86 17.06 4.12
N GLY A 10 -9.14 17.90 4.87
CA GLY A 10 -7.68 17.96 4.82
C GLY A 10 -7.03 16.61 5.16
N GLN A 11 -7.40 16.03 6.31
CA GLN A 11 -6.92 14.71 6.73
C GLN A 11 -7.25 13.63 5.71
N LYS A 12 -8.47 13.64 5.15
CA LYS A 12 -8.84 12.71 4.08
C LYS A 12 -7.89 12.80 2.89
N THR A 13 -7.58 14.02 2.45
CA THR A 13 -6.72 14.26 1.29
C THR A 13 -5.30 13.77 1.54
N GLU A 14 -4.75 14.02 2.73
CA GLU A 14 -3.45 13.51 3.15
C GLU A 14 -3.41 11.96 3.12
N LYS A 15 -4.44 11.33 3.71
CA LYS A 15 -4.55 9.86 3.74
C LYS A 15 -4.71 9.26 2.34
N GLU A 16 -5.46 9.91 1.46
CA GLU A 16 -5.59 9.49 0.06
C GLU A 16 -4.24 9.55 -0.68
N LEU A 17 -3.43 10.57 -0.42
CA LEU A 17 -2.08 10.68 -0.99
C LEU A 17 -1.17 9.57 -0.44
N THR A 18 -1.20 9.32 0.87
CA THR A 18 -0.47 8.20 1.49
C THR A 18 -0.89 6.86 0.89
N ALA A 19 -2.20 6.62 0.73
CA ALA A 19 -2.72 5.39 0.12
C ALA A 19 -2.26 5.21 -1.33
N LYS A 20 -2.20 6.29 -2.12
CA LYS A 20 -1.65 6.25 -3.48
C LYS A 20 -0.18 5.87 -3.49
N GLY A 21 0.63 6.47 -2.62
CA GLY A 21 2.05 6.13 -2.49
C GLY A 21 2.28 4.67 -2.12
N LEU A 22 1.54 4.17 -1.13
CA LEU A 22 1.60 2.76 -0.72
C LEU A 22 1.13 1.81 -1.84
N ALA A 23 0.10 2.17 -2.60
CA ALA A 23 -0.39 1.36 -3.72
C ALA A 23 0.66 1.26 -4.85
N ILE A 24 1.34 2.35 -5.18
CA ILE A 24 2.43 2.35 -6.17
C ILE A 24 3.56 1.45 -5.68
N LYS A 25 4.00 1.62 -4.43
CA LYS A 25 5.05 0.79 -3.82
C LYS A 25 4.68 -0.69 -3.85
N ALA A 26 3.46 -1.05 -3.44
CA ALA A 26 2.98 -2.43 -3.47
C ALA A 26 2.97 -3.02 -4.89
N SER A 27 2.56 -2.25 -5.90
CA SER A 27 2.61 -2.71 -7.29
C SER A 27 4.04 -2.97 -7.74
N GLY A 28 4.97 -2.04 -7.46
CA GLY A 28 6.38 -2.19 -7.81
C GLY A 28 7.03 -3.41 -7.16
N LEU A 29 6.78 -3.64 -5.87
CA LEU A 29 7.28 -4.82 -5.15
C LEU A 29 6.71 -6.13 -5.70
N ARG A 30 5.39 -6.16 -5.99
CA ARG A 30 4.74 -7.33 -6.60
C ARG A 30 5.35 -7.65 -7.98
N ASP A 31 5.57 -6.63 -8.80
CA ASP A 31 6.11 -6.82 -10.14
C ASP A 31 7.60 -7.23 -10.07
N SER A 32 8.38 -6.70 -9.12
CA SER A 32 9.75 -7.15 -8.83
C SER A 32 9.81 -8.61 -8.37
N LEU A 33 8.88 -9.04 -7.50
CA LEU A 33 8.78 -10.44 -7.07
C LEU A 33 8.46 -11.36 -8.24
N ARG A 34 7.52 -10.97 -9.12
CA ARG A 34 7.19 -11.74 -10.33
C ARG A 34 8.39 -11.91 -11.26
N LEU A 35 9.20 -10.86 -11.44
CA LEU A 35 10.42 -10.94 -12.21
C LEU A 35 11.48 -11.83 -11.56
N SER A 36 11.48 -11.91 -10.22
CA SER A 36 12.40 -12.75 -9.46
C SER A 36 11.97 -14.22 -9.44
N LEU A 37 10.72 -14.50 -9.76
CA LEU A 37 10.09 -15.83 -9.75
C LEU A 37 9.59 -16.21 -11.15
N LEU A 38 10.31 -15.80 -12.20
CA LEU A 38 9.95 -16.17 -13.57
C LEU A 38 10.05 -17.69 -13.73
N LEU A 39 9.04 -18.28 -14.39
CA LEU A 39 8.98 -19.73 -14.64
C LEU A 39 10.17 -20.26 -15.46
N THR A 40 10.87 -19.38 -16.18
CA THR A 40 12.04 -19.71 -16.98
C THR A 40 13.35 -19.67 -16.19
N THR A 41 13.36 -19.13 -14.98
CA THR A 41 14.56 -19.04 -14.14
C THR A 41 14.80 -20.39 -13.46
N PRO A 42 15.98 -21.02 -13.63
CA PRO A 42 16.35 -22.22 -12.88
C PRO A 42 16.26 -22.00 -11.37
N VAL A 43 15.84 -23.02 -10.63
CA VAL A 43 15.64 -22.91 -9.18
C VAL A 43 16.94 -22.57 -8.45
N GLU A 44 18.05 -23.07 -8.96
CA GLU A 44 19.40 -22.87 -8.41
C GLU A 44 19.89 -21.42 -8.56
N GLU A 45 19.27 -20.64 -9.45
CA GLU A 45 19.58 -19.22 -9.68
C GLU A 45 18.66 -18.29 -8.86
N LEU A 46 17.68 -18.84 -8.15
CA LEU A 46 16.81 -18.05 -7.28
C LEU A 46 17.57 -17.55 -6.06
N ASN A 47 17.37 -16.27 -5.74
CA ASN A 47 17.88 -15.67 -4.52
C ASN A 47 16.79 -15.62 -3.47
N ASP A 48 16.71 -16.68 -2.66
CA ASP A 48 15.67 -16.88 -1.65
C ASP A 48 15.63 -15.75 -0.61
N GLU A 49 16.78 -15.26 -0.17
CA GLU A 49 16.86 -14.16 0.81
C GLU A 49 16.24 -12.88 0.25
N ARG A 50 16.58 -12.54 -1.00
CA ARG A 50 16.03 -11.36 -1.68
C ARG A 50 14.52 -11.50 -1.88
N ILE A 51 14.07 -12.67 -2.33
CA ILE A 51 12.64 -12.96 -2.54
C ILE A 51 11.88 -12.85 -1.21
N ALA A 52 12.39 -13.46 -0.14
CA ALA A 52 11.77 -13.41 1.18
C ALA A 52 11.69 -11.98 1.72
N SER A 53 12.78 -11.21 1.61
CA SER A 53 12.81 -9.80 2.02
C SER A 53 11.78 -8.96 1.25
N GLN A 54 11.70 -9.13 -0.07
CA GLN A 54 10.75 -8.40 -0.91
C GLN A 54 9.30 -8.81 -0.63
N ALA A 55 9.05 -10.09 -0.35
CA ALA A 55 7.74 -10.60 0.03
C ALA A 55 7.27 -10.03 1.36
N LEU A 56 8.16 -9.94 2.35
CA LEU A 56 7.86 -9.33 3.64
C LEU A 56 7.54 -7.84 3.50
N GLU A 57 8.38 -7.10 2.76
CA GLU A 57 8.15 -5.67 2.51
C GLU A 57 6.83 -5.42 1.77
N LEU A 58 6.48 -6.29 0.81
CA LEU A 58 5.18 -6.23 0.12
C LEU A 58 4.03 -6.46 1.11
N ALA A 59 4.13 -7.47 1.97
CA ALA A 59 3.11 -7.78 2.96
C ALA A 59 2.89 -6.59 3.92
N GLU A 60 3.95 -6.01 4.46
CA GLU A 60 3.90 -4.82 5.31
C GLU A 60 3.26 -3.63 4.59
N THR A 61 3.66 -3.39 3.33
CA THR A 61 3.10 -2.30 2.52
C THR A 61 1.59 -2.50 2.27
N VAL A 62 1.15 -3.74 2.03
CA VAL A 62 -0.27 -4.07 1.84
C VAL A 62 -1.06 -3.91 3.13
N ILE A 63 -0.49 -4.30 4.29
CA ILE A 63 -1.11 -4.09 5.60
C ILE A 63 -1.29 -2.59 5.86
N GLY A 64 -0.24 -1.80 5.67
CA GLY A 64 -0.31 -0.34 5.80
C GLY A 64 -1.35 0.29 4.88
N LEU A 65 -1.41 -0.15 3.61
CA LEU A 65 -2.42 0.33 2.66
C LEU A 65 -3.85 0.03 3.13
N ARG A 66 -4.09 -1.17 3.69
CA ARG A 66 -5.41 -1.55 4.22
C ARG A 66 -5.79 -0.69 5.43
N ALA A 67 -4.84 -0.43 6.33
CA ALA A 67 -5.07 0.43 7.49
C ALA A 67 -5.46 1.86 7.06
N VAL A 68 -4.70 2.49 6.17
CA VAL A 68 -4.99 3.84 5.66
C VAL A 68 -6.35 3.88 4.94
N ARG A 69 -6.69 2.85 4.17
CA ARG A 69 -8.02 2.76 3.53
C ARG A 69 -9.16 2.67 4.56
N ALA A 70 -8.97 1.93 5.65
CA ALA A 70 -9.95 1.86 6.72
C ALA A 70 -10.15 3.22 7.40
N GLU A 71 -9.09 3.99 7.60
CA GLU A 71 -9.16 5.35 8.12
C GLU A 71 -9.92 6.29 7.18
N ILE A 72 -9.66 6.24 5.87
CA ILE A 72 -10.41 7.02 4.86
C ILE A 72 -11.91 6.69 4.93
N VAL A 73 -12.26 5.41 5.04
CA VAL A 73 -13.65 4.98 5.18
C VAL A 73 -14.28 5.55 6.46
N ALA A 74 -13.54 5.56 7.58
CA ALA A 74 -14.02 6.16 8.82
C ALA A 74 -14.25 7.67 8.67
N ILE A 75 -13.34 8.39 8.01
CA ILE A 75 -13.49 9.83 7.74
C ILE A 75 -14.70 10.10 6.84
N ASN A 76 -14.89 9.31 5.78
CA ASN A 76 -16.04 9.43 4.88
C ASN A 76 -17.37 9.27 5.62
N LYS A 77 -17.48 8.29 6.52
CA LYS A 77 -18.65 8.12 7.39
C LYS A 77 -18.94 9.37 8.24
N HIS A 78 -17.90 10.00 8.80
CA HIS A 78 -18.05 11.24 9.57
C HIS A 78 -18.46 12.44 8.69
N LEU A 79 -17.99 12.48 7.44
CA LEU A 79 -18.32 13.53 6.48
C LEU A 79 -19.71 13.35 5.82
N GLY A 80 -20.37 12.21 6.03
CA GLY A 80 -21.65 11.86 5.42
C GLY A 80 -21.55 11.49 3.94
N SER A 81 -20.40 10.99 3.50
CA SER A 81 -20.10 10.58 2.11
C SER A 81 -19.84 9.09 1.98
#